data_AF-A0A927SIU5-F1
#
_entry.id   AF-A0A927SIU5-F1
#
_cell.length_a   1.000
_cell.length_b   1.000
_cell.length_c   1.000
_cell.angle_alpha   90.00
_cell.angle_beta   90.00
_cell.angle_gamma   90.00
#
_symmetry.space_group_name_H-M   'P 1'
#
loop_
_entity.id
_entity.type
_entity.pdbx_description
1 polymer ?
#
loop_
_entity_poly.entity_id
_entity_poly.type
_entity_poly.pdbx_seq_one_letter_code
_entity_poly.pdbx_strand_id
1 'polypeptide(L)' 'MRERYEIMKAMNTLIMALNNEDAYMEWILTVPDQASDDDLMDIATDDELFADACTAFKSAMRDYSEDGFYIDKRVW' A
#
# COMPACT_ATOMS: atom_id res chain seq x y z
N MET A 1 -2.05 -6.24 -17.00
CA MET A 1 -2.92 -5.22 -16.37
C MET A 1 -3.67 -5.76 -15.16
N ARG A 2 -4.51 -6.80 -15.29
CA ARG A 2 -5.23 -7.38 -14.12
C ARG A 2 -4.31 -7.74 -12.95
N GLU A 3 -3.20 -8.42 -13.22
CA GLU A 3 -2.23 -8.79 -12.16
C GLU A 3 -1.69 -7.59 -11.37
N ARG A 4 -1.28 -6.52 -12.05
CA ARG A 4 -0.77 -5.31 -11.39
C ARG A 4 -1.83 -4.62 -10.53
N TYR A 5 -3.07 -4.59 -10.99
CA TYR A 5 -4.18 -4.04 -10.21
C TYR A 5 -4.44 -4.86 -8.94
N GLU A 6 -4.47 -6.20 -9.04
CA GLU A 6 -4.64 -7.06 -7.86
C GLU A 6 -3.47 -6.88 -6.88
N ILE A 7 -2.24 -6.71 -7.38
CA ILE A 7 -1.06 -6.40 -6.57
C ILE A 7 -1.21 -5.03 -5.89
N MET A 8 -1.64 -3.98 -6.61
CA MET A 8 -1.89 -2.65 -6.01
C MET A 8 -2.93 -2.71 -4.90
N LYS A 9 -4.04 -3.43 -5.11
CA LYS A 9 -5.06 -3.63 -4.08
C LYS A 9 -4.51 -4.37 -2.86
N ALA A 10 -3.71 -5.41 -3.07
CA ALA A 10 -3.09 -6.14 -1.97
C ALA A 10 -2.13 -5.24 -1.18
N MET A 11 -1.25 -4.49 -1.85
CA MET A 11 -0.31 -3.56 -1.20
C MET A 11 -1.05 -2.50 -0.40
N ASN A 12 -2.06 -1.84 -1.00
CA ASN A 12 -2.86 -0.83 -0.31
C ASN A 12 -3.56 -1.42 0.92
N THR A 13 -4.16 -2.61 0.79
CA THR A 13 -4.83 -3.28 1.91
C THR A 13 -3.86 -3.61 3.05
N LEU A 14 -2.66 -4.09 2.73
CA LEU A 14 -1.65 -4.44 3.73
C LEU A 14 -1.12 -3.20 4.46
N ILE A 15 -0.87 -2.10 3.74
CA ILE A 15 -0.42 -0.85 4.35
C ILE A 15 -1.49 -0.28 5.28
N MET A 16 -2.75 -0.23 4.84
CA MET A 16 -3.86 0.23 5.68
C MET A 16 -4.08 -0.65 6.92
N ALA A 17 -3.60 -1.89 6.89
CA ALA A 17 -3.65 -2.81 8.01
C ALA A 17 -2.40 -2.77 8.89
N LEU A 18 -1.30 -2.11 8.50
CA LEU A 18 -0.13 -1.98 9.38
C LEU A 18 -0.53 -1.22 10.65
N ASN A 19 -0.06 -1.73 11.79
CA ASN A 19 -0.30 -1.12 13.09
C ASN A 19 0.68 0.05 13.35
N ASN A 20 0.93 0.86 12.32
CA ASN A 20 1.84 1.99 12.37
C ASN A 20 1.33 3.12 11.47
N GLU A 21 1.09 4.30 12.05
CA GLU A 21 0.56 5.47 11.33
C GLU A 21 1.59 6.10 10.39
N ASP A 22 2.88 6.00 10.68
CA ASP A 22 3.96 6.51 9.81
C ASP A 22 4.01 5.72 8.50
N ALA A 23 3.74 4.42 8.52
CA ALA A 23 3.63 3.60 7.31
C ALA A 23 2.52 4.11 6.37
N TYR A 24 1.38 4.52 6.94
CA TYR A 24 0.30 5.14 6.20
C TYR A 24 0.71 6.51 5.66
N MET A 25 1.32 7.35 6.50
CA MET A 25 1.75 8.69 6.11
C MET A 25 2.79 8.68 4.98
N GLU A 26 3.68 7.69 4.95
CA GLU A 26 4.61 7.49 3.84
C GLU A 26 3.93 6.99 2.56
N TRP A 27 2.98 6.06 2.70
CA TRP A 27 2.27 5.51 1.56
C TRP A 27 1.47 6.55 0.78
N ILE A 28 0.84 7.49 1.49
CA ILE A 28 0.04 8.55 0.85
C ILE A 28 0.88 9.59 0.09
N LEU A 29 2.21 9.52 0.16
CA LEU A 29 3.11 10.31 -0.71
C LEU A 29 3.16 9.75 -2.14
N THR A 30 2.80 8.48 -2.33
CA THR A 30 2.88 7.78 -3.62
C THR A 30 1.50 7.35 -4.13
N VAL A 31 0.61 6.93 -3.24
CA VAL A 31 -0.75 6.51 -3.57
C VAL A 31 -1.74 7.53 -3.00
N PRO A 32 -2.79 7.95 -3.72
CA PRO A 32 -3.76 8.90 -3.18
C PRO A 32 -4.33 8.47 -1.83
N ASP A 33 -4.54 9.45 -0.95
CA ASP A 33 -5.27 9.22 0.29
C ASP A 33 -6.67 8.67 -0.01
N GLN A 34 -7.09 7.64 0.73
CA GLN A 34 -8.33 6.90 0.52
C GLN A 34 -8.54 6.46 -0.94
N ALA A 35 -7.46 6.01 -1.60
CA ALA A 35 -7.50 5.58 -3.00
C ALA A 35 -8.67 4.64 -3.31
N SER A 36 -9.43 5.01 -4.34
CA SER A 36 -10.50 4.19 -4.91
C SER A 36 -9.95 3.07 -5.79
N ASP A 37 -10.80 2.13 -6.18
CA ASP A 37 -10.43 1.08 -7.14
C ASP A 37 -9.97 1.67 -8.50
N ASP A 38 -10.53 2.80 -8.92
CA ASP A 38 -10.13 3.49 -10.15
C ASP A 38 -8.74 4.13 -10.00
N ASP A 39 -8.43 4.77 -8.85
CA ASP A 39 -7.09 5.32 -8.57
C ASP A 39 -6.02 4.22 -8.58
N LEU A 40 -6.32 3.08 -7.95
CA LEU A 40 -5.42 1.93 -7.92
C LEU A 40 -5.24 1.31 -9.31
N MET A 41 -6.27 1.37 -10.17
CA MET A 41 -6.17 0.94 -11.56
C MET A 41 -5.27 1.89 -12.36
N ASP A 42 -5.48 3.19 -12.23
CA ASP A 42 -4.68 4.21 -12.94
C ASP A 42 -3.19 4.03 -12.62
N ILE A 43 -2.83 3.89 -11.35
CA ILE A 43 -1.46 3.58 -10.90
C ILE A 43 -0.97 2.26 -11.50
N ALA A 44 -1.77 1.20 -11.48
CA ALA A 44 -1.37 -0.11 -11.98
C ALA A 44 -1.10 -0.15 -13.51
N THR A 45 -1.72 0.77 -14.26
CA THR A 45 -1.55 0.87 -15.71
C THR A 45 -0.38 1.76 -16.14
N ASP A 46 0.13 2.59 -15.23
CA ASP A 46 1.31 3.42 -15.45
C ASP A 46 2.57 2.71 -14.93
N ASP A 47 3.60 2.57 -15.78
CA ASP A 47 4.82 1.85 -15.43
C ASP A 47 5.65 2.56 -14.34
N GLU A 48 5.70 3.89 -14.36
CA GLU A 48 6.47 4.69 -13.39
C GLU A 48 5.75 4.70 -12.05
N LEU A 49 4.45 4.99 -12.04
CA LEU A 49 3.65 5.01 -10.81
C LEU A 49 3.60 3.63 -10.14
N PHE A 50 3.46 2.55 -10.92
CA PHE A 50 3.47 1.21 -10.35
C PHE A 50 4.84 0.86 -9.73
N ALA A 51 5.94 1.25 -10.37
CA ALA A 51 7.29 1.03 -9.84
C ALA A 51 7.55 1.81 -8.56
N ASP A 52 7.08 3.06 -8.50
CA ASP A 52 7.16 3.89 -7.30
C ASP A 52 6.34 3.29 -6.15
N ALA A 53 5.10 2.86 -6.43
CA ALA A 53 4.25 2.20 -5.43
C ALA A 53 4.89 0.90 -4.89
N CYS A 54 5.49 0.07 -5.77
CA CYS A 54 6.22 -1.12 -5.33
C CYS A 54 7.41 -0.77 -4.42
N THR A 55 8.12 0.32 -4.72
CA THR A 55 9.26 0.80 -3.94
C THR A 55 8.82 1.33 -2.58
N ALA A 56 7.74 2.12 -2.54
CA ALA A 56 7.13 2.61 -1.32
C ALA A 56 6.65 1.45 -0.43
N PHE A 57 5.92 0.48 -0.99
CA PHE A 57 5.46 -0.70 -0.27
C PHE A 57 6.62 -1.48 0.35
N LYS A 58 7.69 -1.71 -0.42
CA LYS A 58 8.88 -2.42 0.06
C LYS A 58 9.56 -1.69 1.22
N SER A 59 9.63 -0.36 1.18
CA SER A 59 10.19 0.44 2.28
C SER A 59 9.31 0.38 3.52
N ALA A 60 8.00 0.59 3.38
CA ALA A 60 7.06 0.52 4.50
C ALA A 60 7.09 -0.86 5.19
N MET A 61 7.09 -1.94 4.40
CA MET A 61 7.21 -3.29 4.95
C MET A 61 8.55 -3.53 5.66
N ARG A 62 9.65 -2.99 5.14
CA ARG A 62 10.97 -3.11 5.79
C ARG A 62 10.98 -2.37 7.12
N ASP A 63 10.40 -1.18 7.17
CA ASP A 63 10.58 -0.26 8.29
C ASP A 63 9.53 -0.45 9.39
N TYR A 64 8.33 -0.94 9.04
CA TYR A 64 7.17 -0.95 9.95
C TYR A 64 6.49 -2.31 10.14
N SER A 65 6.88 -3.37 9.41
CA SER A 65 6.18 -4.68 9.55
C SER A 65 6.37 -5.36 10.90
N GLU A 66 7.41 -5.01 11.66
CA GLU A 66 7.65 -5.55 13.01
C GLU A 66 6.59 -5.08 14.03
N ASP A 67 5.93 -3.96 13.77
CA ASP A 67 4.84 -3.44 14.62
C ASP A 67 3.53 -4.22 14.45
N GLY A 68 3.49 -5.13 13.48
CA GLY A 68 2.39 -6.04 13.20
C GLY A 68 1.26 -5.41 12.40
N PHE A 69 0.22 -6.20 12.19
CA PHE A 69 -0.98 -5.79 11.45
C PHE A 69 -2.20 -5.73 12.36
N TYR A 70 -2.90 -4.60 12.37
CA TYR A 70 -4.17 -4.42 13.07
C TYR A 70 -5.32 -4.96 12.22
N ILE A 71 -5.75 -6.19 12.53
CA ILE A 71 -6.80 -6.92 11.80
C ILE A 71 -7.81 -7.45 12.82
N ASP A 72 -9.09 -7.16 12.59
CA ASP A 72 -10.21 -7.60 13.44
C ASP A 72 -9.99 -7.31 14.94
N LYS A 73 -9.67 -6.04 15.24
CA LYS A 73 -9.46 -5.53 16.60
C LYS A 73 -8.29 -6.18 17.36
N ARG A 74 -7.33 -6.75 16.62
CA ARG A 74 -6.15 -7.40 17.18
C ARG A 74 -4.92 -7.11 16.34
N VAL A 75 -3.77 -6.97 17.00
CA VAL A 75 -2.46 -6.90 16.35
C VAL A 75 -1.90 -8.31 16.17
N TRP A 76 -1.40 -8.62 14.98
CA TRP A 76 -0.80 -9.89 14.58
C TRP A 76 0.64 -9.73 14.17
#